data_AF-A0A2J8M833-F1
#
_entry.id   AF-A0A2J8M833-F1
#
_cell.length_a   1.000
_cell.length_b   1.000
_cell.length_c   1.000
_cell.angle_alpha   90.00
_cell.angle_beta   90.00
_cell.angle_gamma   90.00
#
_symmetry.space_group_name_H-M   'P 1'
#
loop_
_entity.id
_entity.type
_entity.pdbx_description
1 polymer ?
#
loop_
_entity_poly.entity_id
_entity_poly.type
_entity_poly.pdbx_seq_one_letter_code
_entity_poly.pdbx_strand_id
1 'polypeptide(L)'
;MKSHRGDGESQGPGPPPSRSQQLLGVLSAGLLKVVFVVFASLCAWYSGYLLAELIPDAPLSSAAYSIRSLGERPVLKAPVPKRQKCDHWTPCPSDTYAYRLLSGGGRSKYAKICFEDNLLMGEQLGNVARGINIAIVNYVTGNVTATRCFDMYEGDNSGPMTKFIQSAAPKSLLFMVTYDDGSTRLNNDAKNAIEALGSKEIRNMKFRSSWVFIAAKGLELPSEIQREKINHSDAKNNRYSGWPAEIQIEGCIPKERS
;
A
#
# COMPACT_ATOMS: atom_id res chain seq x y z
N MET A 1 -21.63 9.42 69.24
CA MET A 1 -21.54 8.97 70.66
C MET A 1 -21.07 10.16 71.52
N LYS A 2 -21.34 10.19 72.83
CA LYS A 2 -21.19 11.40 73.68
C LYS A 2 -19.72 11.76 74.04
N SER A 3 -19.40 13.06 73.91
CA SER A 3 -18.90 14.03 74.92
C SER A 3 -17.87 13.66 76.03
N HIS A 4 -17.13 14.72 76.44
CA HIS A 4 -16.29 14.98 77.63
C HIS A 4 -14.77 14.77 77.44
N ARG A 5 -13.86 15.77 77.56
CA ARG A 5 -13.68 16.98 78.44
C ARG A 5 -13.53 16.59 79.92
N GLY A 6 -12.50 16.93 80.68
CA GLY A 6 -11.32 17.81 80.57
C GLY A 6 -10.39 17.47 81.75
N ASP A 7 -9.55 18.30 82.38
CA ASP A 7 -9.08 19.69 82.23
C ASP A 7 -7.72 19.83 82.97
N GLY A 8 -6.98 20.94 82.83
CA GLY A 8 -5.74 21.19 83.58
C GLY A 8 -5.10 22.56 83.29
N GLU A 9 -5.05 23.44 84.31
CA GLU A 9 -4.70 24.88 84.24
C GLU A 9 -3.35 25.12 84.97
N SER A 10 -2.29 25.73 84.40
CA SER A 10 -2.02 27.14 83.99
C SER A 10 -1.60 28.13 85.10
N GLN A 11 -0.49 28.82 84.83
CA GLN A 11 -0.20 30.26 85.09
C GLN A 11 0.84 30.73 84.03
N GLY A 12 0.95 32.00 83.58
CA GLY A 12 0.05 33.15 83.76
C GLY A 12 0.72 34.54 83.58
N PRO A 13 1.24 34.93 82.38
CA PRO A 13 2.02 36.16 82.23
C PRO A 13 1.19 37.40 81.83
N GLY A 14 1.53 38.56 82.41
CA GLY A 14 1.45 39.91 81.81
C GLY A 14 0.09 40.51 81.40
N PRO A 15 -0.30 41.72 81.84
CA PRO A 15 -1.55 42.36 81.41
C PRO A 15 -1.49 42.82 79.94
N PRO A 16 -2.51 42.51 79.11
CA PRO A 16 -2.54 42.92 77.70
C PRO A 16 -2.93 44.41 77.51
N PRO A 17 -2.52 45.04 76.39
CA PRO A 17 -2.70 46.48 76.14
C PRO A 17 -4.15 46.89 75.86
N SER A 18 -4.42 48.19 75.96
CA SER A 18 -5.78 48.73 75.98
C SER A 18 -6.51 48.73 74.63
N ARG A 19 -7.84 48.57 74.70
CA ARG A 19 -8.77 48.36 73.57
C ARG A 19 -8.73 49.47 72.49
N SER A 20 -8.31 50.68 72.83
CA SER A 20 -8.18 51.80 71.88
C SER A 20 -7.00 51.62 70.93
N GLN A 21 -5.86 51.09 71.39
CA GLN A 21 -4.68 50.84 70.54
C GLN A 21 -4.94 49.74 69.51
N GLN A 22 -5.70 48.71 69.87
CA GLN A 22 -6.10 47.65 68.93
C GLN A 22 -7.07 48.15 67.85
N LEU A 23 -8.04 49.02 68.21
CA LEU A 23 -9.01 49.53 67.24
C LEU A 23 -8.37 50.40 66.15
N LEU A 24 -7.45 51.30 66.52
CA LEU A 24 -6.73 52.15 65.55
C LEU A 24 -5.90 51.33 64.56
N GLY A 25 -5.23 50.27 65.04
CA GLY A 25 -4.42 49.39 64.18
C GLY A 25 -5.25 48.67 63.10
N VAL A 26 -6.42 48.15 63.48
CA VAL A 26 -7.32 47.43 62.55
C VAL A 26 -7.96 48.36 61.53
N LEU A 27 -8.40 49.56 61.95
CA LEU A 27 -8.97 50.57 61.04
C LEU A 27 -7.92 51.09 60.03
N SER A 28 -6.69 51.34 60.49
CA SER A 28 -5.57 51.75 59.64
C SER A 28 -5.22 50.68 58.59
N ALA A 29 -5.09 49.42 59.00
CA ALA A 29 -4.79 48.31 58.10
C ALA A 29 -5.90 48.01 57.07
N GLY A 30 -7.17 48.25 57.44
CA GLY A 30 -8.30 48.14 56.52
C GLY A 30 -8.28 49.22 55.44
N LEU A 31 -8.10 50.48 55.84
CA LEU A 31 -8.05 51.62 54.91
C LEU A 31 -6.88 51.49 53.92
N LEU A 32 -5.70 51.08 54.41
CA LEU A 32 -4.50 50.88 53.58
C LEU A 32 -4.73 49.83 52.47
N LYS A 33 -5.44 48.73 52.78
CA LYS A 33 -5.78 47.70 51.79
C LYS A 33 -6.75 48.21 50.73
N VAL A 34 -7.75 49.00 51.11
CA VAL A 34 -8.69 49.61 50.15
C VAL A 34 -7.96 50.56 49.21
N VAL A 35 -7.10 51.42 49.75
CA VAL A 35 -6.25 52.33 48.95
C VAL A 35 -5.35 51.55 47.99
N PHE A 36 -4.72 50.46 48.44
CA PHE A 36 -3.88 49.61 47.59
C PHE A 36 -4.67 48.95 46.45
N VAL A 37 -5.88 48.44 46.70
CA VAL A 37 -6.73 47.84 45.65
C VAL A 37 -7.19 48.88 44.63
N VAL A 38 -7.58 50.08 45.06
CA VAL A 38 -7.95 51.17 44.15
C VAL A 38 -6.75 51.60 43.31
N PHE A 39 -5.57 51.76 43.93
CA PHE A 39 -4.33 52.10 43.22
C PHE A 39 -3.94 51.03 42.20
N ALA A 40 -3.96 49.75 42.59
CA ALA A 40 -3.66 48.63 41.70
C ALA A 40 -4.64 48.54 40.52
N SER A 41 -5.93 48.83 40.74
CA SER A 41 -6.94 48.89 39.68
C SER A 41 -6.67 50.03 38.69
N LEU A 42 -6.33 51.23 39.20
CA LEU A 42 -5.96 52.37 38.36
C LEU A 42 -4.66 52.11 37.59
N CYS A 43 -3.65 51.50 38.21
CA CYS A 43 -2.43 51.06 37.53
C CYS A 43 -2.73 50.03 36.44
N ALA A 44 -3.55 49.01 36.71
CA ALA A 44 -3.91 48.01 35.72
C ALA A 44 -4.66 48.62 34.51
N TRP A 45 -5.57 49.56 34.76
CA TRP A 45 -6.26 50.29 33.70
C TRP A 45 -5.30 51.15 32.87
N TYR A 46 -4.42 51.91 33.54
CA TYR A 46 -3.45 52.79 32.87
C TYR A 46 -2.39 51.99 32.10
N SER A 47 -1.91 50.87 32.64
CA SER A 47 -1.03 49.94 31.93
C SER A 47 -1.71 49.28 30.73
N GLY A 48 -3.01 48.94 30.82
CA GLY A 48 -3.78 48.42 29.69
C GLY A 48 -3.95 49.46 28.58
N TYR A 49 -4.23 50.71 28.94
CA TYR A 49 -4.31 51.84 28.00
C TYR A 49 -2.94 52.11 27.33
N LEU A 50 -1.87 52.21 28.12
CA LEU A 50 -0.51 52.42 27.63
C LEU A 50 -0.04 51.26 26.72
N LEU A 51 -0.42 50.01 27.04
CA LEU A 51 -0.13 48.84 26.21
C LEU A 51 -0.88 48.89 24.88
N ALA A 52 -2.12 49.41 24.86
CA ALA A 52 -2.86 49.61 23.63
C ALA A 52 -2.23 50.70 22.73
N GLU A 53 -1.71 51.79 23.32
CA GLU A 53 -0.94 52.81 22.57
C GLU A 53 0.44 52.31 22.10
N LEU A 54 1.08 51.39 22.83
CA LEU A 54 2.39 50.83 22.46
C LEU A 54 2.33 49.67 21.44
N ILE A 55 1.15 49.10 21.15
CA ILE A 55 0.99 48.08 20.12
C ILE A 55 0.66 48.76 18.79
N PRO A 56 1.61 48.84 17.82
CA PRO A 56 1.28 49.34 16.50
C PRO A 56 0.32 48.38 15.78
N ASP A 57 -0.63 48.91 15.00
CA ASP A 57 -1.60 48.12 14.24
C ASP A 57 -0.98 47.25 13.13
N ALA A 58 0.21 47.62 12.66
CA ALA A 58 0.89 47.00 11.52
C ALA A 58 1.18 45.49 11.69
N PRO A 59 1.80 44.99 12.78
CA PRO A 59 2.00 43.55 13.01
C PRO A 59 0.72 42.72 13.14
N LEU A 60 -0.37 43.28 13.69
CA LEU A 60 -1.65 42.58 13.79
C LEU A 60 -2.29 42.40 12.41
N SER A 61 -2.25 43.44 11.58
CA SER A 61 -2.74 43.38 10.20
C SER A 61 -1.93 42.39 9.35
N SER A 62 -0.59 42.38 9.47
CA SER A 62 0.25 41.43 8.71
C SER A 62 0.07 39.97 9.17
N ALA A 63 -0.14 39.72 10.46
CA ALA A 63 -0.48 38.39 10.98
C ALA A 63 -1.86 37.92 10.48
N ALA A 64 -2.88 38.78 10.55
CA ALA A 64 -4.22 38.47 10.05
C ALA A 64 -4.23 38.23 8.52
N TYR A 65 -3.48 39.01 7.76
CA TYR A 65 -3.30 38.81 6.31
C TYR A 65 -2.55 37.52 5.99
N SER A 66 -1.51 37.19 6.76
CA SER A 66 -0.77 35.93 6.62
C SER A 66 -1.65 34.71 6.90
N ILE A 67 -2.53 34.79 7.91
CA ILE A 67 -3.48 33.71 8.23
C ILE A 67 -4.56 33.57 7.15
N ARG A 68 -5.08 34.67 6.59
CA ARG A 68 -6.05 34.61 5.48
C ARG A 68 -5.43 34.01 4.21
N SER A 69 -4.23 34.46 3.82
CA SER A 69 -3.54 33.97 2.62
C SER A 69 -3.10 32.50 2.70
N LEU A 70 -3.01 31.90 3.90
CA LEU A 70 -2.80 30.45 4.03
C LEU A 70 -3.99 29.63 3.48
N GLY A 71 -5.23 30.15 3.56
CA GLY A 71 -6.41 29.52 2.98
C GLY A 71 -6.52 29.69 1.46
N GLU A 72 -5.85 30.69 0.89
CA GLU A 72 -5.85 31.00 -0.55
C GLU A 72 -4.70 30.33 -1.31
N ARG A 73 -3.72 29.73 -0.63
CA ARG A 73 -2.67 28.95 -1.29
C ARG A 73 -3.34 27.80 -2.06
N PRO A 74 -3.18 27.71 -3.40
CA PRO A 74 -3.76 26.63 -4.16
C PRO A 74 -3.17 25.31 -3.65
N VAL A 75 -4.02 24.45 -3.08
CA VAL A 75 -3.65 23.09 -2.73
C VAL A 75 -3.24 22.41 -4.03
N LEU A 76 -1.93 22.22 -4.22
CA LEU A 76 -1.35 21.50 -5.35
C LEU A 76 -1.79 20.04 -5.27
N LYS A 77 -2.99 19.76 -5.78
CA LYS A 77 -3.47 18.40 -6.00
C LYS A 77 -2.55 17.78 -7.03
N ALA A 78 -1.75 16.81 -6.60
CA ALA A 78 -1.03 15.94 -7.52
C ALA A 78 -2.04 15.38 -8.55
N PRO A 79 -1.71 15.36 -9.85
CA PRO A 79 -2.56 14.72 -10.85
C PRO A 79 -2.88 13.29 -10.41
N VAL A 80 -4.12 12.84 -10.65
CA VAL A 80 -4.49 11.44 -10.39
C VAL A 80 -3.47 10.54 -11.11
N PRO A 81 -2.82 9.59 -10.40
CA PRO A 81 -1.81 8.74 -11.01
C PRO A 81 -2.39 8.06 -12.26
N LYS A 82 -1.77 8.31 -13.41
CA LYS A 82 -2.25 7.74 -14.68
C LYS A 82 -2.11 6.22 -14.58
N ARG A 83 -3.23 5.49 -14.74
CA ARG A 83 -3.24 4.04 -14.86
C ARG A 83 -2.35 3.61 -16.02
N GLN A 84 -1.43 2.69 -15.77
CA GLN A 84 -0.55 2.10 -16.78
C GLN A 84 -1.20 0.86 -17.41
N LYS A 85 -0.73 0.45 -18.59
CA LYS A 85 -1.18 -0.79 -19.23
C LYS A 85 -0.98 -1.98 -18.29
N CYS A 86 -1.95 -2.90 -18.26
CA CYS A 86 -1.97 -4.05 -17.34
C CYS A 86 -1.77 -3.68 -15.86
N ASP A 87 -2.11 -2.45 -15.47
CA ASP A 87 -1.98 -1.91 -14.10
C ASP A 87 -0.54 -1.99 -13.55
N HIS A 88 0.47 -1.85 -14.43
CA HIS A 88 1.90 -1.78 -14.05
C HIS A 88 2.18 -0.66 -13.05
N TRP A 89 3.20 -0.87 -12.22
CA TRP A 89 3.67 0.17 -11.29
C TRP A 89 4.30 1.38 -12.00
N THR A 90 5.07 1.14 -13.07
CA THR A 90 5.75 2.16 -13.88
C THR A 90 5.35 2.06 -15.35
N PRO A 91 5.34 3.18 -16.10
CA PRO A 91 5.14 3.14 -17.55
C PRO A 91 6.24 2.32 -18.24
N CYS A 92 5.84 1.50 -19.22
CA CYS A 92 6.80 0.87 -20.14
C CYS A 92 7.45 1.90 -21.07
N PRO A 93 8.71 1.67 -21.52
CA PRO A 93 9.36 2.48 -22.55
C PRO A 93 8.59 2.48 -23.88
N SER A 94 8.87 3.46 -24.74
CA SER A 94 8.41 3.45 -26.14
C SER A 94 8.89 2.19 -26.86
N ASP A 95 8.12 1.76 -27.88
CA ASP A 95 8.43 0.58 -28.70
C ASP A 95 8.63 -0.72 -27.91
N THR A 96 7.86 -0.87 -26.84
CA THR A 96 7.72 -2.12 -26.08
C THR A 96 6.24 -2.56 -25.98
N TYR A 97 6.02 -3.84 -25.72
CA TYR A 97 4.75 -4.43 -25.32
C TYR A 97 4.71 -4.64 -23.80
N ALA A 98 3.69 -4.11 -23.13
CA ALA A 98 3.45 -4.36 -21.72
C ALA A 98 2.80 -5.75 -21.50
N TYR A 99 3.28 -6.53 -20.53
CA TYR A 99 2.65 -7.78 -20.11
C TYR A 99 2.48 -7.87 -18.59
N ARG A 100 1.50 -8.63 -18.13
CA ARG A 100 1.39 -9.04 -16.73
C ARG A 100 0.80 -10.45 -16.63
N LEU A 101 1.54 -11.35 -16.00
CA LEU A 101 1.14 -12.73 -15.74
C LEU A 101 0.92 -12.91 -14.25
N LEU A 102 -0.20 -13.51 -13.87
CA LEU A 102 -0.58 -13.82 -12.50
C LEU A 102 -1.03 -15.28 -12.45
N SER A 103 -0.42 -16.10 -11.59
CA SER A 103 -0.92 -17.45 -11.32
C SER A 103 -2.23 -17.41 -10.54
N GLY A 104 -2.91 -18.54 -10.44
CA GLY A 104 -3.98 -18.71 -9.46
C GLY A 104 -3.46 -18.70 -8.02
N GLY A 105 -4.36 -18.40 -7.09
CA GLY A 105 -4.17 -18.43 -5.64
C GLY A 105 -5.28 -19.25 -4.99
N GLY A 106 -4.95 -20.49 -4.61
CA GLY A 106 -5.95 -21.48 -4.22
C GLY A 106 -6.98 -21.73 -5.32
N ARG A 107 -8.25 -21.89 -4.93
CA ARG A 107 -9.39 -22.12 -5.83
C ARG A 107 -10.23 -20.87 -6.13
N SER A 108 -9.98 -19.75 -5.46
CA SER A 108 -10.86 -18.57 -5.51
C SER A 108 -10.18 -17.32 -6.08
N LYS A 109 -8.87 -17.38 -6.37
CA LYS A 109 -8.17 -16.37 -7.16
C LYS A 109 -7.72 -17.02 -8.46
N TYR A 110 -8.39 -16.66 -9.54
CA TYR A 110 -8.09 -17.16 -10.88
C TYR A 110 -6.80 -16.56 -11.42
N ALA A 111 -6.08 -17.37 -12.21
CA ALA A 111 -4.94 -16.89 -12.98
C ALA A 111 -5.35 -15.83 -14.02
N LYS A 112 -4.42 -14.97 -14.41
CA LYS A 112 -4.64 -13.91 -15.40
C LYS A 112 -3.43 -13.75 -16.32
N ILE A 113 -3.69 -13.50 -17.61
CA ILE A 113 -2.70 -13.07 -18.60
C ILE A 113 -3.21 -11.78 -19.22
N CYS A 114 -2.47 -10.68 -19.01
CA CYS A 114 -2.71 -9.40 -19.66
C CYS A 114 -1.55 -9.06 -20.60
N PHE A 115 -1.88 -8.53 -21.78
CA PHE A 115 -0.93 -8.10 -22.80
C PHE A 115 -1.45 -6.83 -23.48
N GLU A 116 -0.64 -5.77 -23.51
CA GLU A 116 -0.99 -4.45 -24.07
C GLU A 116 -2.32 -3.89 -23.54
N ASP A 117 -2.55 -4.05 -22.23
CA ASP A 117 -3.78 -3.71 -21.51
C ASP A 117 -5.03 -4.54 -21.86
N ASN A 118 -4.91 -5.48 -22.78
CA ASN A 118 -5.95 -6.46 -23.09
C ASN A 118 -5.80 -7.68 -22.18
N LEU A 119 -6.87 -8.04 -21.47
CA LEU A 119 -6.96 -9.33 -20.80
C LEU A 119 -7.08 -10.42 -21.88
N LEU A 120 -6.11 -11.32 -21.95
CA LEU A 120 -6.13 -12.47 -22.88
C LEU A 120 -6.77 -13.69 -22.23
N MET A 121 -6.46 -13.92 -20.95
CA MET A 121 -7.02 -15.00 -20.15
C MET A 121 -7.35 -14.51 -18.74
N GLY A 122 -8.55 -14.80 -18.24
CA GLY A 122 -8.95 -14.49 -16.87
C GLY A 122 -10.41 -14.82 -16.56
N GLU A 123 -10.77 -14.77 -15.28
CA GLU A 123 -12.14 -14.98 -14.76
C GLU A 123 -13.20 -14.18 -15.52
N GLN A 124 -12.92 -12.90 -15.81
CA GLN A 124 -13.82 -11.98 -16.52
C GLN A 124 -14.19 -12.44 -17.94
N LEU A 125 -13.39 -13.33 -18.54
CA LEU A 125 -13.61 -13.88 -19.88
C LEU A 125 -14.14 -15.32 -19.85
N GLY A 126 -14.27 -15.92 -18.66
CA GLY A 126 -14.67 -17.33 -18.50
C GLY A 126 -13.70 -18.34 -19.12
N ASN A 127 -12.47 -17.93 -19.48
CA ASN A 127 -11.54 -18.72 -20.30
C ASN A 127 -10.28 -19.19 -19.54
N VAL A 128 -10.35 -19.32 -18.22
CA VAL A 128 -9.27 -19.85 -17.35
C VAL A 128 -9.80 -21.05 -16.56
N ALA A 129 -9.00 -22.12 -16.52
CA ALA A 129 -9.36 -23.37 -15.84
C ALA A 129 -8.15 -23.97 -15.08
N ARG A 130 -8.40 -24.97 -14.23
CA ARG A 130 -7.36 -25.75 -13.54
C ARG A 130 -6.34 -26.26 -14.57
N GLY A 131 -5.05 -26.26 -14.20
CA GLY A 131 -3.97 -26.68 -15.09
C GLY A 131 -3.01 -25.56 -15.48
N ILE A 132 -2.36 -25.76 -16.62
CA ILE A 132 -1.53 -24.74 -17.28
C ILE A 132 -2.40 -24.01 -18.32
N ASN A 133 -2.46 -22.69 -18.21
CA ASN A 133 -3.21 -21.81 -19.09
C ASN A 133 -2.20 -21.09 -19.99
N ILE A 134 -2.37 -21.18 -21.31
CA ILE A 134 -1.39 -20.70 -22.30
C ILE A 134 -2.06 -19.74 -23.28
N ALA A 135 -1.48 -18.55 -23.44
CA ALA A 135 -1.81 -17.61 -24.52
C ALA A 135 -0.61 -17.49 -25.49
N ILE A 136 -0.90 -17.50 -26.79
CA ILE A 136 0.08 -17.33 -27.86
C ILE A 136 -0.22 -16.02 -28.60
N VAL A 137 0.77 -15.15 -28.71
CA VAL A 137 0.68 -13.84 -29.37
C VAL A 137 1.72 -13.75 -30.49
N ASN A 138 1.31 -13.29 -31.67
CA ASN A 138 2.26 -13.00 -32.75
C ASN A 138 3.08 -11.76 -32.38
N TYR A 139 4.41 -11.90 -32.30
CA TYR A 139 5.32 -10.86 -31.81
C TYR A 139 5.36 -9.63 -32.73
N VAL A 140 5.28 -9.82 -34.05
CA VAL A 140 5.37 -8.74 -35.03
C VAL A 140 4.13 -7.82 -34.96
N THR A 141 2.95 -8.41 -34.86
CA THR A 141 1.66 -7.67 -34.90
C THR A 141 1.08 -7.34 -33.53
N GLY A 142 1.53 -8.02 -32.47
CA GLY A 142 0.92 -7.95 -31.14
C GLY A 142 -0.43 -8.66 -31.01
N ASN A 143 -0.92 -9.32 -32.07
CA ASN A 143 -2.22 -9.97 -32.07
C ASN A 143 -2.19 -11.33 -31.38
N VAL A 144 -3.18 -11.61 -30.52
CA VAL A 144 -3.41 -12.95 -29.96
C VAL A 144 -3.82 -13.91 -31.08
N THR A 145 -3.17 -15.08 -31.10
CA THR A 145 -3.39 -16.12 -32.12
C THR A 145 -4.13 -17.34 -31.56
N ALA A 146 -3.91 -17.67 -30.29
CA ALA A 146 -4.65 -18.72 -29.59
C ALA A 146 -4.57 -18.55 -28.07
N THR A 147 -5.60 -19.00 -27.36
CA THR A 147 -5.60 -19.19 -25.91
C THR A 147 -6.17 -20.58 -25.58
N ARG A 148 -5.58 -21.30 -24.62
CA ARG A 148 -6.03 -22.64 -24.24
C ARG A 148 -5.61 -23.03 -22.83
N CYS A 149 -6.47 -23.79 -22.15
CA CYS A 149 -6.20 -24.37 -20.83
C CYS A 149 -5.95 -25.88 -20.97
N PHE A 150 -5.03 -26.42 -20.18
CA PHE A 150 -4.69 -27.84 -20.16
C PHE A 150 -4.66 -28.35 -18.72
N ASP A 151 -5.69 -29.10 -18.34
CA ASP A 151 -5.80 -29.66 -16.98
C ASP A 151 -4.66 -30.65 -16.72
N MET A 152 -3.86 -30.36 -15.70
CA MET A 152 -2.71 -31.19 -15.29
C MET A 152 -3.04 -32.07 -14.07
N TYR A 153 -4.28 -32.09 -13.60
CA TYR A 153 -4.72 -32.97 -12.51
C TYR A 153 -5.53 -34.15 -13.06
N GLU A 154 -6.42 -33.91 -14.02
CA GLU A 154 -7.28 -34.90 -14.67
C GLU A 154 -7.04 -34.98 -16.20
N GLY A 155 -7.43 -36.11 -16.81
CA GLY A 155 -7.26 -36.36 -18.25
C GLY A 155 -5.82 -36.71 -18.69
N ASP A 156 -5.55 -36.66 -19.99
CA ASP A 156 -4.18 -36.74 -20.55
C ASP A 156 -3.95 -35.54 -21.47
N ASN A 157 -3.64 -34.41 -20.85
CA ASN A 157 -3.50 -33.13 -21.54
C ASN A 157 -2.04 -32.74 -21.82
N SER A 158 -1.05 -33.50 -21.33
CA SER A 158 0.38 -33.22 -21.58
C SER A 158 0.71 -33.30 -23.08
N GLY A 159 0.32 -34.40 -23.75
CA GLY A 159 0.53 -34.55 -25.20
C GLY A 159 -0.17 -33.46 -26.02
N PRO A 160 -1.47 -33.18 -25.80
CA PRO A 160 -2.18 -32.05 -26.42
C PRO A 160 -1.52 -30.68 -26.16
N MET A 161 -1.03 -30.42 -24.95
CA MET A 161 -0.33 -29.18 -24.60
C MET A 161 1.00 -29.04 -25.37
N THR A 162 1.80 -30.11 -25.44
CA THR A 162 3.03 -30.15 -26.22
C THR A 162 2.77 -29.85 -27.69
N LYS A 163 1.73 -30.46 -28.28
CA LYS A 163 1.32 -30.18 -29.68
C LYS A 163 0.89 -28.73 -29.88
N PHE A 164 0.17 -28.13 -28.92
CA PHE A 164 -0.24 -26.72 -28.98
C PHE A 164 0.97 -25.78 -28.95
N ILE A 165 1.92 -26.00 -28.03
CA ILE A 165 3.19 -25.25 -27.95
C ILE A 165 4.00 -25.41 -29.25
N GLN A 166 4.07 -26.62 -29.79
CA GLN A 166 4.76 -26.92 -31.05
C GLN A 166 4.07 -26.27 -32.26
N SER A 167 2.75 -26.09 -32.25
CA SER A 167 1.99 -25.43 -33.33
C SER A 167 2.18 -23.91 -33.41
N ALA A 168 2.71 -23.25 -32.36
CA ALA A 168 3.03 -21.83 -32.40
C ALA A 168 3.98 -21.50 -33.57
N ALA A 169 3.67 -20.49 -34.37
CA ALA A 169 4.54 -20.06 -35.46
C ALA A 169 5.87 -19.49 -34.92
N PRO A 170 6.96 -19.46 -35.72
CA PRO A 170 8.10 -18.57 -35.45
C PRO A 170 7.63 -17.13 -35.28
N LYS A 171 8.38 -16.33 -34.50
CA LYS A 171 7.97 -14.99 -34.05
C LYS A 171 6.66 -14.98 -33.25
N SER A 172 6.53 -15.92 -32.31
CA SER A 172 5.45 -15.93 -31.32
C SER A 172 5.97 -15.75 -29.90
N LEU A 173 5.26 -14.97 -29.09
CA LEU A 173 5.35 -14.97 -27.64
C LEU A 173 4.38 -16.01 -27.07
N LEU A 174 4.81 -16.76 -26.05
CA LEU A 174 3.97 -17.71 -25.32
C LEU A 174 3.96 -17.31 -23.84
N PHE A 175 2.78 -17.03 -23.32
CA PHE A 175 2.54 -16.70 -21.91
C PHE A 175 1.89 -17.90 -21.23
N MET A 176 2.47 -18.40 -20.13
CA MET A 176 1.99 -19.58 -19.42
C MET A 176 1.78 -19.26 -17.93
N VAL A 177 0.63 -19.64 -17.37
CA VAL A 177 0.30 -19.45 -15.94
C VAL A 177 -0.42 -20.68 -15.38
N THR A 178 -0.14 -21.08 -14.13
CA THR A 178 -0.87 -22.17 -13.46
C THR A 178 -2.09 -21.69 -12.70
N TYR A 179 -3.12 -22.55 -12.58
CA TYR A 179 -4.27 -22.39 -11.69
C TYR A 179 -4.61 -23.73 -11.03
N ASP A 180 -4.83 -23.72 -9.70
CA ASP A 180 -4.98 -24.88 -8.81
C ASP A 180 -3.75 -25.84 -8.83
N ASP A 181 -3.65 -26.74 -9.81
CA ASP A 181 -2.45 -27.57 -10.04
C ASP A 181 -2.07 -27.60 -11.52
N GLY A 182 -0.76 -27.44 -11.77
CA GLY A 182 -0.15 -27.51 -13.10
C GLY A 182 0.86 -28.66 -13.25
N SER A 183 0.80 -29.71 -12.43
CA SER A 183 1.94 -30.63 -12.27
C SER A 183 1.63 -32.13 -12.19
N THR A 184 0.48 -32.55 -11.64
CA THR A 184 0.22 -33.96 -11.28
C THR A 184 0.33 -34.92 -12.47
N ARG A 185 -0.05 -34.47 -13.67
CA ARG A 185 0.00 -35.20 -14.94
C ARG A 185 0.93 -34.56 -15.97
N LEU A 186 1.80 -33.64 -15.55
CA LEU A 186 2.79 -32.97 -16.39
C LEU A 186 3.94 -33.95 -16.71
N ASN A 187 3.91 -34.54 -17.90
CA ASN A 187 4.85 -35.59 -18.30
C ASN A 187 6.21 -35.03 -18.75
N ASN A 188 7.18 -35.93 -18.97
CA ASN A 188 8.54 -35.52 -19.37
C ASN A 188 8.58 -34.84 -20.74
N ASP A 189 7.76 -35.22 -21.72
CA ASP A 189 7.77 -34.60 -23.05
C ASP A 189 7.27 -33.16 -23.01
N ALA A 190 6.25 -32.88 -22.20
CA ALA A 190 5.78 -31.52 -21.94
C ALA A 190 6.83 -30.69 -21.21
N LYS A 191 7.54 -31.27 -20.22
CA LYS A 191 8.67 -30.62 -19.56
C LYS A 191 9.81 -30.33 -20.55
N ASN A 192 10.18 -31.29 -21.40
CA ASN A 192 11.17 -31.13 -22.47
C ASN A 192 10.80 -29.97 -23.40
N ALA A 193 9.54 -29.89 -23.85
CA ALA A 193 9.06 -28.87 -24.77
C ALA A 193 9.05 -27.45 -24.18
N ILE A 194 8.77 -27.32 -22.89
CA ILE A 194 8.78 -26.03 -22.18
C ILE A 194 10.21 -25.61 -21.78
N GLU A 195 11.05 -26.57 -21.40
CA GLU A 195 12.48 -26.35 -21.12
C GLU A 195 13.24 -25.92 -22.39
N ALA A 196 12.91 -26.51 -23.56
CA ALA A 196 13.44 -26.09 -24.86
C ALA A 196 13.04 -24.66 -25.27
N LEU A 197 12.03 -24.07 -24.63
CA LEU A 197 11.70 -22.65 -24.76
C LEU A 197 12.46 -21.75 -23.77
N GLY A 198 13.36 -22.31 -22.96
CA GLY A 198 14.19 -21.61 -21.98
C GLY A 198 13.58 -21.48 -20.59
N SER A 199 12.65 -22.35 -20.21
CA SER A 199 12.21 -22.47 -18.80
C SER A 199 13.30 -23.15 -17.97
N LYS A 200 13.59 -22.58 -16.80
CA LYS A 200 14.50 -23.12 -15.79
C LYS A 200 13.76 -23.86 -14.67
N GLU A 201 12.47 -23.57 -14.47
CA GLU A 201 11.70 -24.08 -13.32
C GLU A 201 10.69 -25.19 -13.68
N ILE A 202 10.38 -25.46 -14.95
CA ILE A 202 9.38 -26.48 -15.31
C ILE A 202 9.73 -27.89 -14.81
N ARG A 203 11.03 -28.21 -14.66
CA ARG A 203 11.50 -29.45 -14.04
C ARG A 203 11.20 -29.52 -12.54
N ASN A 204 11.24 -28.37 -11.87
CA ASN A 204 11.04 -28.22 -10.43
C ASN A 204 9.55 -28.19 -10.02
N MET A 205 8.62 -28.20 -10.98
CA MET A 205 7.18 -28.23 -10.74
C MET A 205 6.76 -29.39 -9.82
N LYS A 206 6.16 -29.03 -8.69
CA LYS A 206 5.56 -29.91 -7.67
C LYS A 206 4.05 -29.64 -7.56
N PHE A 207 3.32 -30.55 -6.93
CA PHE A 207 1.89 -30.43 -6.68
C PHE A 207 1.50 -29.03 -6.16
N ARG A 208 0.56 -28.38 -6.86
CA ARG A 208 0.06 -27.03 -6.60
C ARG A 208 1.11 -25.92 -6.60
N SER A 209 2.22 -26.09 -7.31
CA SER A 209 3.17 -24.98 -7.51
C SER A 209 2.51 -23.88 -8.35
N SER A 210 2.51 -22.66 -7.81
CA SER A 210 2.23 -21.45 -8.57
C SER A 210 3.41 -21.19 -9.50
N TRP A 211 3.17 -21.10 -10.81
CA TRP A 211 4.20 -20.88 -11.82
C TRP A 211 3.68 -19.93 -12.90
N VAL A 212 4.56 -19.02 -13.33
CA VAL A 212 4.31 -18.07 -14.42
C VAL A 212 5.57 -18.00 -15.29
N PHE A 213 5.38 -18.03 -16.61
CA PHE A 213 6.49 -18.12 -17.56
C PHE A 213 6.18 -17.44 -18.90
N ILE A 214 7.23 -16.89 -19.49
CA ILE A 214 7.24 -16.26 -20.80
C ILE A 214 8.34 -16.91 -21.63
N ALA A 215 7.93 -17.35 -22.81
CA ALA A 215 8.80 -17.82 -23.86
C ALA A 215 8.61 -16.97 -25.12
N ALA A 216 9.63 -16.96 -25.96
CA ALA A 216 9.50 -16.54 -27.33
C ALA A 216 10.06 -17.64 -28.25
N LYS A 217 9.42 -17.84 -29.39
CA LYS A 217 9.74 -18.91 -30.33
C LYS A 217 10.32 -18.32 -31.62
N GLY A 218 11.57 -18.67 -31.92
CA GLY A 218 12.29 -18.14 -33.08
C GLY A 218 12.78 -16.70 -32.92
N LEU A 219 12.92 -16.22 -31.67
CA LEU A 219 13.61 -14.98 -31.30
C LEU A 219 14.09 -15.09 -29.85
N GLU A 220 15.08 -14.28 -29.48
CA GLU A 220 15.59 -14.20 -28.11
C GLU A 220 14.96 -13.02 -27.37
N LEU A 221 14.60 -13.22 -26.10
CA LEU A 221 14.14 -12.15 -25.21
C LEU A 221 15.34 -11.58 -24.43
N PRO A 222 15.38 -10.25 -24.18
CA PRO A 222 16.42 -9.64 -23.35
C PRO A 222 16.56 -10.30 -21.97
N SER A 223 17.80 -10.46 -21.51
CA SER A 223 18.15 -11.13 -20.24
C SER A 223 17.60 -10.44 -18.99
N GLU A 224 17.31 -9.15 -19.09
CA GLU A 224 16.90 -8.26 -18.00
C GLU A 224 15.41 -8.43 -17.65
N ILE A 225 14.64 -9.04 -18.55
CA ILE A 225 13.19 -9.23 -18.39
C ILE A 225 12.94 -10.41 -17.44
N GLN A 226 12.17 -10.18 -16.38
CA GLN A 226 11.69 -11.26 -15.51
C GLN A 226 10.68 -12.14 -16.25
N ARG A 227 11.21 -13.19 -16.90
CA ARG A 227 10.46 -14.12 -17.76
C ARG A 227 9.92 -15.36 -17.05
N GLU A 228 10.31 -15.63 -15.82
CA GLU A 228 9.88 -16.82 -15.09
C GLU A 228 9.83 -16.58 -13.58
N LYS A 229 8.90 -17.24 -12.89
CA LYS A 229 8.85 -17.33 -11.43
C LYS A 229 8.09 -18.59 -11.01
N ILE A 230 8.50 -19.20 -9.91
CA ILE A 230 7.83 -20.35 -9.27
C ILE A 230 7.66 -20.10 -7.77
N ASN A 231 6.62 -20.69 -7.19
CA ASN A 231 6.39 -20.76 -5.74
C ASN A 231 5.75 -22.12 -5.41
N HIS A 232 6.41 -22.90 -4.56
CA HIS A 232 5.97 -24.26 -4.24
C HIS A 232 5.01 -24.27 -3.06
N SER A 233 4.09 -25.25 -3.05
CA SER A 233 3.29 -25.54 -1.86
C SER A 233 4.17 -25.97 -0.68
N ASP A 234 4.04 -25.29 0.45
CA ASP A 234 4.65 -25.64 1.73
C ASP A 234 3.59 -25.43 2.82
N ALA A 235 3.25 -26.50 3.55
CA ALA A 235 2.22 -26.46 4.59
C ALA A 235 2.43 -25.38 5.67
N LYS A 236 3.68 -24.92 5.89
CA LYS A 236 4.00 -23.85 6.85
C LYS A 236 3.84 -22.44 6.29
N ASN A 237 4.10 -22.27 4.99
CA ASN A 237 4.18 -20.97 4.31
C ASN A 237 3.03 -20.72 3.31
N ASN A 238 2.13 -21.69 3.16
CA ASN A 238 0.97 -21.62 2.27
C ASN A 238 0.00 -20.51 2.70
N ARG A 239 -0.26 -19.57 1.78
CA ARG A 239 -1.22 -18.46 1.97
C ARG A 239 -2.68 -18.93 2.02
N TYR A 240 -2.97 -20.08 1.42
CA TYR A 240 -4.29 -20.71 1.38
C TYR A 240 -4.20 -22.13 1.91
N SER A 241 -5.31 -22.70 2.42
CA SER A 241 -5.30 -24.04 3.01
C SER A 241 -4.92 -25.13 1.99
N GLY A 242 -3.63 -25.46 1.92
CA GLY A 242 -3.05 -26.41 0.98
C GLY A 242 -2.62 -25.85 -0.39
N TRP A 243 -2.54 -24.52 -0.58
CA TRP A 243 -1.97 -23.90 -1.78
C TRP A 243 -1.02 -22.74 -1.43
N PRO A 244 0.06 -22.53 -2.19
CA PRO A 244 0.97 -21.41 -2.01
C PRO A 244 0.31 -20.08 -2.41
N ALA A 245 0.98 -18.97 -2.07
CA ALA A 245 0.62 -17.67 -2.60
C ALA A 245 0.73 -17.63 -4.13
N GLU A 246 -0.23 -16.97 -4.76
CA GLU A 246 -0.15 -16.59 -6.16
C GLU A 246 1.07 -15.73 -6.44
N ILE A 247 1.64 -15.86 -7.64
CA ILE A 247 2.81 -15.10 -8.05
C ILE A 247 2.53 -14.31 -9.31
N GLN A 248 3.22 -13.18 -9.40
CA GLN A 248 3.16 -12.26 -10.52
C GLN A 248 4.56 -12.04 -11.09
N ILE A 249 4.60 -11.87 -12.42
CA ILE A 249 5.67 -11.20 -13.16
C ILE A 249 5.04 -10.16 -14.10
N GLU A 250 5.67 -9.01 -14.24
CA GLU A 250 5.26 -7.95 -15.17
C GLU A 250 6.50 -7.31 -15.80
N GLY A 251 6.35 -6.71 -16.97
CA GLY A 251 7.47 -6.12 -17.69
C GLY A 251 7.13 -5.69 -19.12
N CYS A 252 8.17 -5.27 -19.83
CA CYS A 252 8.08 -4.61 -21.12
C CYS A 252 8.97 -5.35 -22.12
N ILE A 253 8.39 -5.97 -23.16
CA ILE A 253 9.13 -6.70 -24.20
C ILE A 253 9.38 -5.73 -25.37
N PRO A 254 10.63 -5.43 -25.77
CA PRO A 254 10.90 -4.63 -26.97
C PRO A 254 10.17 -5.17 -28.19
N LYS A 255 9.69 -4.30 -29.08
CA LYS A 255 9.12 -4.69 -30.37
C LYS A 255 10.24 -4.97 -31.36
N GLU A 256 9.95 -5.74 -32.41
CA GLU A 256 10.83 -5.78 -33.58
C GLU A 256 10.89 -4.37 -34.18
N ARG A 257 12.10 -3.84 -34.42
CA ARG A 257 12.25 -2.56 -35.11
C ARG A 257 11.80 -2.74 -36.56
N SER A 258 10.75 -2.01 -36.94
CA SER A 258 10.25 -1.88 -38.32
C SER A 258 11.24 -1.16 -39.21
#